data_AF-A0A9N9NYT2-F1
#
_entry.id   AF-A0A9N9NYT2-F1
#
_cell.length_a   1.000
_cell.length_b   1.000
_cell.length_c   1.000
_cell.angle_alpha   90.00
_cell.angle_beta   90.00
_cell.angle_gamma   90.00
#
_symmetry.space_group_name_H-M   'P 1'
#
loop_
_entity.id
_entity.type
_entity.pdbx_description
1 polymer ?
#
loop_
_entity_poly.entity_id
_entity_poly.type
_entity_poly.pdbx_seq_one_letter_code
_entity_poly.pdbx_strand_id
1 'polypeptide(L)'
;EFLVDKVINMMLDKLAKKDSEPQLDQWQHEVVKILSFSAKILKTNKLRSYQLLRICNDIVSSKLIQLPNIKEIIKLGLASDKQTVLSKKFVDHVLGILSKLKKSEQNLSLQRSFIMRCLDTIPLDSVVRQHIYNNIFSQNDSFPLMGSIITKIFWKEEETINDPFLRILIDLRDVLQASPRLKVVGTMNNLSNGYKQTVGRILSNNQSLLRLDNTIDNSNLYLKSVIAHIIAMHASIPPDSTPLATYFHKIEACQNMFILTTVSDIESLILSAVITGDQPGYIGEQVNNAVDHSVRSMPPSSYRILHLIVHALIGSSAHSQATLNFLRRHNQTANDTEQYCLAHIITDWTVLRQILDCSDENLALLFHSLLTTMTQTPLPPSNFRTPAEREDWETQFTRNYVSPLIRSVTETVTNFRTALDAAAEGQGNNANIIESEIDQTRAIDDEYRLSKLPRLW
;
A
#
# COMPACT_ATOMS: atom_id res chain seq x y z
N GLU A 1 8.87 38.43 13.21
CA GLU A 1 8.28 38.13 11.87
C GLU A 1 8.89 39.01 10.76
N PHE A 2 8.80 40.35 10.83
CA PHE A 2 9.33 41.26 9.79
C PHE A 2 10.82 41.04 9.42
N LEU A 3 11.70 40.90 10.41
CA LEU A 3 13.14 40.67 10.16
C LEU A 3 13.40 39.31 9.49
N VAL A 4 12.64 38.28 9.87
CA VAL A 4 12.74 36.94 9.29
C VAL A 4 12.31 36.97 7.83
N ASP A 5 11.17 37.61 7.54
CA ASP A 5 10.67 37.78 6.17
C ASP A 5 11.68 38.52 5.28
N LYS A 6 12.31 39.60 5.79
CA LYS A 6 13.34 40.34 5.06
C LYS A 6 14.56 39.47 4.74
N VAL A 7 15.06 38.70 5.70
CA VAL A 7 16.20 37.79 5.50
C VAL A 7 15.86 36.71 4.47
N ILE A 8 14.66 36.15 4.54
CA ILE A 8 14.19 35.12 3.60
C ILE A 8 14.12 35.68 2.18
N ASN A 9 13.54 36.88 2.01
CA ASN A 9 13.47 37.54 0.69
C ASN A 9 14.87 37.85 0.14
N MET A 10 15.83 38.23 1.00
CA MET A 10 17.23 38.40 0.58
C MET A 10 17.83 37.08 0.06
N MET A 11 17.50 35.93 0.65
CA MET A 11 17.98 34.63 0.17
C MET A 11 17.34 34.22 -1.16
N LEU A 12 16.07 34.53 -1.37
CA LEU A 12 15.38 34.31 -2.64
C LEU A 12 15.99 35.18 -3.76
N ASP A 13 16.25 36.45 -3.47
CA ASP A 13 16.92 37.37 -4.40
C ASP A 13 18.34 36.91 -4.73
N LYS A 14 19.09 36.45 -3.73
CA LYS A 14 20.42 35.86 -3.94
C LYS A 14 20.35 34.67 -4.90
N LEU A 15 19.36 33.79 -4.76
CA LEU A 15 19.21 32.64 -5.65
C LEU A 15 18.85 33.06 -7.09
N ALA A 16 17.94 34.01 -7.23
CA ALA A 16 17.50 34.52 -8.54
C ALA A 16 18.65 35.13 -9.36
N LYS A 17 19.65 35.71 -8.69
CA LYS A 17 20.81 36.39 -9.29
C LYS A 17 22.02 35.48 -9.55
N LYS A 18 21.97 34.18 -9.25
CA LYS A 18 23.12 33.28 -9.47
C LYS A 18 23.30 32.92 -10.93
N ASP A 19 24.55 32.72 -11.32
CA ASP A 19 24.93 32.42 -12.71
C ASP A 19 25.59 31.03 -12.88
N SER A 20 25.91 30.31 -11.79
CA SER A 20 26.55 28.98 -11.87
C SER A 20 26.14 28.02 -10.74
N GLU A 21 26.33 26.71 -10.99
CA GLU A 21 25.95 25.61 -10.08
C GLU A 21 26.78 25.53 -8.79
N PRO A 22 28.11 25.73 -8.75
CA PRO A 22 28.89 25.70 -7.50
C PRO A 22 28.42 26.74 -6.47
N GLN A 23 27.79 27.82 -6.94
CA GLN A 23 27.21 28.84 -6.07
C GLN A 23 25.89 28.37 -5.42
N LEU A 24 25.26 27.30 -5.91
CA LEU A 24 24.01 26.74 -5.36
C LEU A 24 24.27 25.93 -4.09
N ASP A 25 25.33 25.13 -4.03
CA ASP A 25 25.66 24.34 -2.84
C ASP A 25 25.94 25.25 -1.63
N GLN A 26 26.68 26.35 -1.83
CA GLN A 26 26.91 27.36 -0.78
C GLN A 26 25.61 28.01 -0.32
N TRP A 27 24.72 28.36 -1.25
CA TRP A 27 23.43 28.95 -0.93
C TRP A 27 22.54 27.99 -0.15
N GLN A 28 22.51 26.73 -0.54
CA GLN A 28 21.75 25.69 0.15
C GLN A 28 22.21 25.56 1.60
N HIS A 29 23.53 25.54 1.85
CA HIS A 29 24.07 25.46 3.20
C HIS A 29 23.64 26.66 4.09
N GLU A 30 23.63 27.88 3.54
CA GLU A 30 23.13 29.07 4.24
C GLU A 30 21.61 28.99 4.50
N VAL A 31 20.84 28.55 3.51
CA VAL A 31 19.38 28.48 3.58
C VAL A 31 18.89 27.44 4.57
N VAL A 32 19.52 26.27 4.65
CA VAL A 32 19.16 25.23 5.64
C VAL A 32 19.25 25.78 7.07
N LYS A 33 20.28 26.58 7.39
CA LYS A 33 20.39 27.25 8.69
C LYS A 33 19.27 28.25 8.90
N ILE A 34 18.99 29.09 7.89
CA ILE A 34 17.93 30.11 7.98
C ILE A 34 16.56 29.44 8.17
N LEU A 35 16.26 28.37 7.44
CA LEU A 35 15.01 27.63 7.53
C LEU A 35 14.82 27.00 8.91
N SER A 36 15.86 26.34 9.45
CA SER A 36 15.82 25.69 10.77
C SER A 36 15.70 26.70 11.92
N PHE A 37 16.38 27.84 11.87
CA PHE A 37 16.19 28.92 12.84
C PHE A 37 14.81 29.55 12.72
N SER A 38 14.35 29.83 11.50
CA SER A 38 13.05 30.44 11.26
C SER A 38 11.92 29.54 11.76
N ALA A 39 12.03 28.22 11.59
CA ALA A 39 11.02 27.24 12.04
C ALA A 39 10.74 27.31 13.55
N LYS A 40 11.74 27.69 14.36
CA LYS A 40 11.62 27.81 15.83
C LYS A 40 10.88 29.09 16.28
N ILE A 41 10.67 30.04 15.36
CA ILE A 41 9.98 31.29 15.66
C ILE A 41 8.49 31.12 15.34
N LEU A 42 7.61 31.50 16.27
CA LEU A 42 6.17 31.34 16.11
C LEU A 42 5.66 31.99 14.80
N LYS A 43 4.77 31.29 14.08
CA LYS A 43 4.07 31.74 12.85
C LYS A 43 4.92 32.02 11.61
N THR A 44 6.24 31.83 11.64
CA THR A 44 7.09 31.97 10.43
C THR A 44 6.72 30.97 9.34
N ASN A 45 6.26 29.78 9.72
CA ASN A 45 5.73 28.78 8.80
C ASN A 45 4.48 29.24 8.05
N LYS A 46 3.79 30.30 8.48
CA LYS A 46 2.67 30.90 7.74
C LYS A 46 3.13 31.97 6.76
N LEU A 47 4.39 32.39 6.82
CA LEU A 47 4.92 33.43 5.93
C LEU A 47 5.06 32.90 4.51
N ARG A 48 4.65 33.74 3.55
CA ARG A 48 4.71 33.42 2.14
C ARG A 48 6.13 33.16 1.65
N SER A 49 7.02 34.09 1.96
CA SER A 49 8.43 34.05 1.59
C SER A 49 9.08 32.78 2.12
N TYR A 50 8.73 32.37 3.36
CA TYR A 50 9.26 31.18 4.00
C TYR A 50 8.88 29.92 3.22
N GLN A 51 7.61 29.79 2.83
CA GLN A 51 7.14 28.63 2.06
C GLN A 51 7.78 28.55 0.67
N LEU A 52 7.97 29.70 0.02
CA LEU A 52 8.69 29.75 -1.25
C LEU A 52 10.17 29.36 -1.09
N LEU A 53 10.86 29.92 -0.11
CA LEU A 53 12.27 29.59 0.16
C LEU A 53 12.45 28.11 0.47
N ARG A 54 11.52 27.55 1.24
CA ARG A 54 11.42 26.12 1.51
C ARG A 54 11.35 25.32 0.21
N ILE A 55 10.40 25.62 -0.68
CA ILE A 55 10.25 24.91 -1.97
C ILE A 55 11.52 25.04 -2.83
N CYS A 56 12.10 26.24 -2.91
CA CYS A 56 13.34 26.46 -3.65
C CYS A 56 14.50 25.63 -3.06
N ASN A 57 14.61 25.54 -1.72
CA ASN A 57 15.61 24.71 -1.07
C ASN A 57 15.49 23.24 -1.47
N ASP A 58 14.28 22.68 -1.47
CA ASP A 58 14.05 21.28 -1.87
C ASP A 58 14.43 21.03 -3.33
N ILE A 59 14.04 21.96 -4.21
CA ILE A 59 14.35 21.88 -5.64
C ILE A 59 15.86 21.94 -5.88
N VAL A 60 16.56 22.88 -5.25
CA VAL A 60 18.02 22.99 -5.35
C VAL A 60 18.70 21.74 -4.78
N SER A 61 18.20 21.24 -3.65
CA SER A 61 18.72 20.03 -2.99
C SER A 61 18.64 18.78 -3.87
N SER A 62 17.64 18.71 -4.75
CA SER A 62 17.46 17.56 -5.65
C SER A 62 18.57 17.45 -6.70
N LYS A 63 19.21 18.57 -7.07
CA LYS A 63 20.14 18.67 -8.21
C LYS A 63 19.54 18.20 -9.56
N LEU A 64 18.21 18.05 -9.65
CA LEU A 64 17.52 17.57 -10.86
C LEU A 64 17.03 18.70 -11.76
N ILE A 65 16.76 19.88 -11.19
CA ILE A 65 16.16 21.02 -11.90
C ILE A 65 17.24 22.02 -12.29
N GLN A 66 17.27 22.36 -13.57
CA GLN A 66 18.20 23.34 -14.11
C GLN A 66 17.91 24.77 -13.59
N LEU A 67 18.97 25.56 -13.42
CA LEU A 67 18.90 26.92 -12.89
C LEU A 67 17.89 27.85 -13.58
N PRO A 68 17.69 27.85 -14.92
CA PRO A 68 16.67 28.68 -15.56
C PRO A 68 15.25 28.37 -15.06
N ASN A 69 14.93 27.10 -14.85
CA ASN A 69 13.64 26.69 -14.30
C ASN A 69 13.49 27.14 -12.84
N ILE A 70 14.56 27.05 -12.04
CA ILE A 70 14.57 27.54 -10.65
C ILE A 70 14.29 29.05 -10.61
N LYS A 71 14.92 29.83 -11.49
CA LYS A 71 14.69 31.28 -11.58
C LYS A 71 13.23 31.61 -11.94
N GLU A 72 12.63 30.87 -12.88
CA GLU A 72 11.22 31.09 -13.25
C GLU A 72 10.26 30.71 -12.11
N ILE A 73 10.55 29.64 -11.35
CA ILE A 73 9.80 29.28 -10.15
C ILE A 73 9.83 30.42 -9.13
N ILE A 74 11.02 30.99 -8.84
CA ILE A 74 11.14 32.12 -7.91
C ILE A 74 10.33 33.32 -8.40
N LYS A 75 10.45 33.66 -9.68
CA LYS A 75 9.73 34.78 -10.30
C LYS A 75 8.21 34.61 -10.17
N LEU A 76 7.67 33.44 -10.50
CA LEU A 76 6.25 33.13 -10.33
C LEU A 76 5.83 33.17 -8.85
N GLY A 77 6.67 32.64 -7.96
CA GLY A 77 6.42 32.60 -6.52
C GLY A 77 6.42 33.99 -5.88
N LEU A 78 7.22 34.93 -6.39
CA LEU A 78 7.25 36.34 -5.95
C LEU A 78 6.15 37.19 -6.62
N ALA A 79 5.74 36.86 -7.84
CA ALA A 79 4.70 37.58 -8.58
C ALA A 79 3.25 37.26 -8.15
N SER A 80 3.03 36.18 -7.38
CA SER A 80 1.70 35.82 -6.86
C SER A 80 1.09 36.94 -5.99
N ASP A 81 -0.24 36.99 -5.86
CA ASP A 81 -0.95 37.99 -5.06
C ASP A 81 -0.61 37.89 -3.56
N LYS A 82 -0.86 38.98 -2.81
CA LYS A 82 -0.45 39.15 -1.40
C LYS A 82 -0.96 38.07 -0.43
N GLN A 83 -1.97 37.27 -0.78
CA GLN A 83 -2.62 36.33 0.15
C GLN A 83 -2.22 34.85 -0.01
N THR A 84 -1.69 34.39 -1.16
CA THR A 84 -1.35 32.96 -1.35
C THR A 84 -0.08 32.76 -2.18
N VAL A 85 0.92 32.09 -1.63
CA VAL A 85 2.20 31.76 -2.31
C VAL A 85 1.98 30.84 -3.51
N LEU A 86 1.13 29.83 -3.29
CA LEU A 86 0.92 28.70 -4.19
C LEU A 86 -0.33 28.98 -5.01
N SER A 87 -0.25 29.93 -5.94
CA SER A 87 -1.32 30.14 -6.91
C SER A 87 -1.45 28.92 -7.83
N LYS A 88 -2.61 28.76 -8.47
CA LYS A 88 -2.82 27.72 -9.47
C LYS A 88 -1.72 27.70 -10.53
N LYS A 89 -1.37 28.88 -11.07
CA LYS A 89 -0.32 29.05 -12.08
C LYS A 89 1.05 28.59 -11.59
N PHE A 90 1.39 28.88 -10.33
CA PHE A 90 2.63 28.43 -9.73
C PHE A 90 2.66 26.90 -9.60
N VAL A 91 1.59 26.31 -9.05
CA VAL A 91 1.46 24.85 -8.87
C VAL A 91 1.56 24.11 -10.21
N ASP A 92 0.85 24.58 -11.23
CA ASP A 92 0.87 23.99 -12.58
C ASP A 92 2.26 24.04 -13.20
N HIS A 93 2.97 25.16 -13.03
CA HIS A 93 4.32 25.30 -13.57
C HIS A 93 5.30 24.33 -12.91
N VAL A 94 5.29 24.23 -11.58
CA VAL A 94 6.18 23.32 -10.85
C VAL A 94 5.85 21.87 -11.17
N LEU A 95 4.57 21.46 -11.10
CA LEU A 95 4.17 20.09 -11.45
C LEU A 95 4.50 19.74 -12.90
N GLY A 96 4.34 20.68 -13.84
CA GLY A 96 4.69 20.49 -15.24
C GLY A 96 6.20 20.39 -15.52
N ILE A 97 7.04 20.92 -14.64
CA ILE A 97 8.49 20.67 -14.67
C ILE A 97 8.77 19.27 -14.14
N LEU A 98 8.21 18.91 -12.98
CA LEU A 98 8.44 17.63 -12.32
C LEU A 98 7.95 16.43 -13.15
N SER A 99 6.82 16.58 -13.86
CA SER A 99 6.26 15.53 -14.71
C SER A 99 7.12 15.18 -15.93
N LYS A 100 8.04 16.08 -16.34
CA LYS A 100 8.95 15.86 -17.49
C LYS A 100 10.23 15.14 -17.09
N LEU A 101 10.53 15.05 -15.80
CA LEU A 101 11.71 14.35 -15.30
C LEU A 101 11.54 12.84 -15.47
N LYS A 102 12.64 12.12 -15.72
CA LYS A 102 12.65 10.66 -15.79
C LYS A 102 12.12 10.09 -14.46
N LYS A 103 11.30 9.03 -14.53
CA LYS A 103 10.82 8.32 -13.33
C LYS A 103 12.01 7.68 -12.60
N SER A 104 12.40 8.27 -11.48
CA SER A 104 13.41 7.79 -10.52
C SER A 104 12.97 8.15 -9.11
N GLU A 105 13.41 7.43 -8.07
CA GLU A 105 12.99 7.73 -6.69
C GLU A 105 13.34 9.16 -6.25
N GLN A 106 14.47 9.70 -6.72
CA GLN A 106 14.84 11.09 -6.42
C GLN A 106 13.83 12.10 -6.98
N ASN A 107 13.35 11.88 -8.22
CA ASN A 107 12.33 12.72 -8.83
C ASN A 107 10.97 12.56 -8.15
N LEU A 108 10.56 11.31 -7.90
CA LEU A 108 9.31 11.01 -7.22
C LEU A 108 9.33 11.59 -5.80
N SER A 109 10.47 11.57 -5.10
CA SER A 109 10.64 12.24 -3.80
C SER A 109 10.40 13.75 -3.88
N LEU A 110 10.99 14.42 -4.88
CA LEU A 110 10.80 15.86 -5.06
C LEU A 110 9.32 16.21 -5.33
N GLN A 111 8.65 15.43 -6.16
CA GLN A 111 7.22 15.62 -6.44
C GLN A 111 6.33 15.34 -5.21
N ARG A 112 6.66 14.33 -4.39
CA ARG A 112 6.00 14.09 -3.10
C ARG A 112 6.13 15.29 -2.16
N SER A 113 7.36 15.76 -1.94
CA SER A 113 7.62 16.89 -1.05
C SER A 113 6.84 18.13 -1.49
N PHE A 114 6.84 18.41 -2.79
CA PHE A 114 6.09 19.53 -3.33
C PHE A 114 4.59 19.42 -3.06
N ILE A 115 3.99 18.26 -3.31
CA ILE A 115 2.56 18.00 -3.05
C ILE A 115 2.25 18.16 -1.56
N MET A 116 3.04 17.56 -0.67
CA MET A 116 2.85 17.65 0.78
C MET A 116 2.91 19.10 1.27
N ARG A 117 3.85 19.91 0.77
CA ARG A 117 3.94 21.34 1.11
C ARG A 117 2.75 22.14 0.62
N CYS A 118 2.23 21.80 -0.56
CA CYS A 118 0.99 22.38 -1.04
C CYS A 118 -0.17 22.02 -0.10
N LEU A 119 -0.25 20.77 0.36
CA LEU A 119 -1.28 20.32 1.29
C LEU A 119 -1.17 20.95 2.69
N ASP A 120 0.02 21.31 3.15
CA ASP A 120 0.23 21.98 4.44
C ASP A 120 -0.07 23.48 4.40
N THR A 121 0.20 24.10 3.26
CA THR A 121 0.19 25.57 3.15
C THR A 121 -1.13 26.12 2.67
N ILE A 122 -1.78 25.44 1.72
CA ILE A 122 -2.98 25.94 1.05
C ILE A 122 -4.20 25.68 1.92
N PRO A 123 -5.05 26.65 2.29
CA PRO A 123 -6.26 26.36 3.07
C PRO A 123 -7.22 25.37 2.39
N LEU A 124 -8.08 24.71 3.17
CA LEU A 124 -9.05 23.71 2.66
C LEU A 124 -10.09 24.31 1.70
N ASP A 125 -10.52 25.53 1.98
CA ASP A 125 -11.50 26.32 1.23
C ASP A 125 -10.92 26.96 -0.04
N SER A 126 -9.61 26.83 -0.28
CA SER A 126 -8.96 27.39 -1.45
C SER A 126 -9.34 26.66 -2.74
N VAL A 127 -9.65 27.41 -3.80
CA VAL A 127 -9.79 26.84 -5.16
C VAL A 127 -8.54 26.11 -5.67
N VAL A 128 -7.36 26.46 -5.14
CA VAL A 128 -6.11 25.76 -5.48
C VAL A 128 -6.05 24.39 -4.81
N ARG A 129 -6.67 24.21 -3.64
CA ARG A 129 -6.79 22.90 -2.97
C ARG A 129 -7.54 21.92 -3.86
N GLN A 130 -8.67 22.34 -4.43
CA GLN A 130 -9.43 21.55 -5.39
C GLN A 130 -8.58 21.12 -6.58
N HIS A 131 -7.83 22.08 -7.12
CA HIS A 131 -6.97 21.86 -8.27
C HIS A 131 -5.87 20.82 -7.98
N ILE A 132 -5.31 20.85 -6.77
CA ILE A 132 -4.33 19.83 -6.33
C ILE A 132 -4.98 18.46 -6.20
N TYR A 133 -6.17 18.36 -5.59
CA TYR A 133 -6.87 17.07 -5.50
C TYR A 133 -7.16 16.53 -6.90
N ASN A 134 -7.62 17.36 -7.83
CA ASN A 134 -7.79 17.00 -9.23
C ASN A 134 -6.50 16.46 -9.85
N ASN A 135 -5.38 17.14 -9.65
CA ASN A 135 -4.08 16.68 -10.15
C ASN A 135 -3.61 15.37 -9.49
N ILE A 136 -3.91 15.13 -8.22
CA ILE A 136 -3.49 13.90 -7.51
C ILE A 136 -4.35 12.71 -7.96
N PHE A 137 -5.67 12.86 -7.93
CA PHE A 137 -6.62 11.76 -8.10
C PHE A 137 -6.99 11.47 -9.56
N SER A 138 -6.69 12.39 -10.50
CA SER A 138 -6.93 12.17 -11.95
C SER A 138 -5.72 11.60 -12.69
N GLN A 139 -4.63 11.26 -11.99
CA GLN A 139 -3.47 10.61 -12.63
C GLN A 139 -3.74 9.13 -12.89
N ASN A 140 -3.40 8.68 -14.10
CA ASN A 140 -3.57 7.27 -14.52
C ASN A 140 -2.56 6.33 -13.85
N ASP A 141 -1.37 6.84 -13.49
CA ASP A 141 -0.33 6.06 -12.84
C ASP A 141 -0.35 6.28 -11.33
N SER A 142 -0.27 5.21 -10.54
CA SER A 142 -0.05 5.31 -9.10
C SER A 142 1.30 5.95 -8.82
N PHE A 143 1.30 7.13 -8.20
CA PHE A 143 2.51 7.79 -7.74
C PHE A 143 2.94 7.22 -6.37
N PRO A 144 4.24 6.95 -6.12
CA PRO A 144 4.65 6.34 -4.85
C PRO A 144 4.43 7.28 -3.65
N LEU A 145 4.00 6.72 -2.52
CA LEU A 145 3.43 7.38 -1.33
C LEU A 145 2.06 8.06 -1.53
N MET A 146 1.27 7.60 -2.51
CA MET A 146 -0.15 7.98 -2.61
C MET A 146 -0.88 7.74 -1.27
N GLY A 147 -0.55 6.67 -0.53
CA GLY A 147 -1.09 6.42 0.82
C GLY A 147 -0.92 7.59 1.77
N SER A 148 0.31 8.06 2.03
CA SER A 148 0.57 9.19 2.93
C SER A 148 -0.11 10.49 2.49
N ILE A 149 -0.12 10.75 1.17
CA ILE A 149 -0.80 11.92 0.59
C ILE A 149 -2.31 11.82 0.82
N ILE A 150 -2.91 10.67 0.54
CA ILE A 150 -4.33 10.39 0.76
C ILE A 150 -4.68 10.50 2.24
N THR A 151 -3.91 9.87 3.13
CA THR A 151 -4.11 9.97 4.59
C THR A 151 -4.07 11.42 5.03
N LYS A 152 -3.11 12.20 4.57
CA LYS A 152 -3.01 13.62 4.92
C LYS A 152 -4.17 14.44 4.38
N ILE A 153 -4.66 14.13 3.18
CA ILE A 153 -5.89 14.71 2.63
C ILE A 153 -7.03 14.40 3.61
N PHE A 154 -7.30 13.13 3.90
CA PHE A 154 -8.43 12.72 4.73
C PHE A 154 -8.34 13.22 6.18
N TRP A 155 -7.16 13.22 6.80
CA TRP A 155 -6.97 13.83 8.12
C TRP A 155 -7.34 15.32 8.06
N LYS A 156 -6.90 16.04 7.04
CA LYS A 156 -7.27 17.45 6.92
C LYS A 156 -8.78 17.63 6.73
N GLU A 157 -9.44 16.71 6.03
CA GLU A 157 -10.91 16.67 5.90
C GLU A 157 -11.62 16.44 7.24
N GLU A 158 -11.01 15.71 8.19
CA GLU A 158 -11.57 15.46 9.53
C GLU A 158 -11.83 16.72 10.34
N GLU A 159 -11.11 17.81 10.06
CA GLU A 159 -11.41 19.13 10.66
C GLU A 159 -12.82 19.64 10.31
N THR A 160 -13.42 19.09 9.26
CA THR A 160 -14.73 19.51 8.73
C THR A 160 -15.78 18.40 8.73
N ILE A 161 -15.37 17.13 8.65
CA ILE A 161 -16.26 15.98 8.49
C ILE A 161 -15.71 14.84 9.33
N ASN A 162 -16.48 14.30 10.27
CA ASN A 162 -16.03 13.12 11.02
C ASN A 162 -15.83 11.91 10.10
N ASP A 163 -14.68 11.27 10.23
CA ASP A 163 -14.27 10.01 9.56
C ASP A 163 -14.53 9.97 8.05
N PRO A 164 -14.03 10.94 7.27
CA PRO A 164 -14.40 11.14 5.87
C PRO A 164 -13.91 9.97 4.99
N PHE A 165 -12.77 9.35 5.32
CA PHE A 165 -12.26 8.19 4.60
C PHE A 165 -13.23 6.99 4.72
N LEU A 166 -13.62 6.64 5.95
CA LEU A 166 -14.52 5.53 6.22
C LEU A 166 -15.91 5.76 5.61
N ARG A 167 -16.43 6.98 5.75
CA ARG A 167 -17.73 7.35 5.19
C ARG A 167 -17.73 7.30 3.66
N ILE A 168 -16.64 7.68 2.99
CA ILE A 168 -16.53 7.56 1.52
C ILE A 168 -16.64 6.10 1.06
N LEU A 169 -16.10 5.17 1.84
CA LEU A 169 -16.13 3.74 1.51
C LEU A 169 -17.54 3.14 1.70
N ILE A 170 -18.35 3.75 2.56
CA ILE A 170 -19.71 3.29 2.90
C ILE A 170 -20.77 4.01 2.03
N ASP A 171 -20.81 5.34 2.07
CA ASP A 171 -21.70 6.19 1.27
C ASP A 171 -20.96 7.44 0.79
N LEU A 172 -20.45 7.33 -0.42
CA LEU A 172 -19.78 8.43 -1.11
C LEU A 172 -20.67 9.67 -1.21
N ARG A 173 -22.00 9.55 -1.41
CA ARG A 173 -22.85 10.70 -1.74
C ARG A 173 -22.93 11.71 -0.60
N ASP A 174 -23.10 11.24 0.62
CA ASP A 174 -23.18 12.09 1.81
C ASP A 174 -21.88 12.87 2.04
N VAL A 175 -20.73 12.20 1.96
CA VAL A 175 -19.43 12.88 2.08
C VAL A 175 -19.19 13.86 0.94
N LEU A 176 -19.59 13.55 -0.29
CA LEU A 176 -19.44 14.46 -1.42
C LEU A 176 -20.35 15.69 -1.35
N GLN A 177 -21.45 15.63 -0.58
CA GLN A 177 -22.25 16.81 -0.27
C GLN A 177 -21.56 17.69 0.77
N ALA A 178 -21.05 17.09 1.85
CA ALA A 178 -20.38 17.81 2.94
C ALA A 178 -18.99 18.35 2.54
N SER A 179 -18.26 17.61 1.69
CA SER A 179 -16.98 18.01 1.10
C SER A 179 -17.04 17.85 -0.41
N PRO A 180 -17.54 18.89 -1.12
CA PRO A 180 -17.57 18.91 -2.58
C PRO A 180 -16.19 18.73 -3.20
N ARG A 181 -15.12 19.01 -2.44
CA ARG A 181 -13.75 18.92 -2.90
C ARG A 181 -13.25 17.50 -3.11
N LEU A 182 -13.78 16.57 -2.33
CA LEU A 182 -13.53 15.14 -2.50
C LEU A 182 -14.30 14.53 -3.69
N LYS A 183 -15.08 15.30 -4.47
CA LYS A 183 -15.78 14.75 -5.65
C LYS A 183 -14.85 14.06 -6.64
N VAL A 184 -13.60 14.51 -6.71
CA VAL A 184 -12.54 13.89 -7.50
C VAL A 184 -12.08 12.52 -6.95
N VAL A 185 -12.29 12.21 -5.67
CA VAL A 185 -12.14 10.84 -5.16
C VAL A 185 -13.12 9.92 -5.87
N GLY A 186 -14.33 10.39 -6.18
CA GLY A 186 -15.31 9.67 -6.99
C GLY A 186 -14.87 9.41 -8.42
N THR A 187 -13.89 10.15 -8.94
CA THR A 187 -13.26 9.88 -10.25
C THR A 187 -12.09 8.91 -10.16
N MET A 188 -11.72 8.43 -8.95
CA MET A 188 -10.83 7.28 -8.78
C MET A 188 -11.56 6.01 -9.24
N ASN A 189 -11.60 5.81 -10.55
CA ASN A 189 -12.07 4.57 -11.17
C ASN A 189 -11.10 3.39 -10.93
N ASN A 190 -9.99 3.62 -10.23
CA ASN A 190 -8.90 2.66 -10.07
C ASN A 190 -9.14 1.61 -8.98
N LEU A 191 -10.06 1.86 -8.03
CA LEU A 191 -10.40 0.86 -7.01
C LEU A 191 -11.44 -0.12 -7.56
N SER A 192 -11.09 -1.39 -7.57
CA SER A 192 -11.98 -2.47 -7.98
C SER A 192 -13.28 -2.47 -7.15
N ASN A 193 -14.39 -2.91 -7.75
CA ASN A 193 -15.63 -3.10 -7.01
C ASN A 193 -15.46 -4.09 -5.84
N GLY A 194 -14.61 -5.12 -6.03
CA GLY A 194 -14.25 -6.07 -4.98
C GLY A 194 -13.60 -5.40 -3.77
N TYR A 195 -12.67 -4.47 -3.98
CA TYR A 195 -12.04 -3.69 -2.91
C TYR A 195 -13.06 -2.88 -2.11
N LYS A 196 -13.92 -2.11 -2.80
CA LYS A 196 -14.93 -1.25 -2.16
C LYS A 196 -15.90 -2.08 -1.30
N GLN A 197 -16.42 -3.18 -1.84
CA GLN A 197 -17.33 -4.06 -1.12
C GLN A 197 -16.66 -4.72 0.10
N THR A 198 -15.41 -5.15 -0.06
CA THR A 198 -14.64 -5.79 1.02
C THR A 198 -14.42 -4.85 2.18
N VAL A 199 -13.96 -3.62 1.91
CA VAL A 199 -13.75 -2.62 2.97
C VAL A 199 -15.08 -2.26 3.65
N GLY A 200 -16.16 -2.07 2.90
CA GLY A 200 -17.49 -1.83 3.49
C GLY A 200 -17.94 -2.94 4.45
N ARG A 201 -17.65 -4.22 4.12
CA ARG A 201 -17.95 -5.35 5.02
C ARG A 201 -17.06 -5.40 6.25
N ILE A 202 -15.77 -5.09 6.11
CA ILE A 202 -14.85 -5.02 7.26
C ILE A 202 -15.31 -3.93 8.24
N LEU A 203 -15.62 -2.73 7.73
CA LEU A 203 -16.04 -1.61 8.57
C LEU A 203 -17.40 -1.82 9.26
N SER A 204 -18.31 -2.54 8.60
CA SER A 204 -19.59 -2.95 9.20
C SER A 204 -19.49 -4.22 10.05
N ASN A 205 -18.28 -4.76 10.27
CA ASN A 205 -18.03 -6.00 10.99
C ASN A 205 -18.84 -7.21 10.47
N ASN A 206 -19.10 -7.22 9.16
CA ASN A 206 -19.90 -8.23 8.46
C ASN A 206 -19.07 -9.02 7.44
N GLN A 207 -17.74 -8.91 7.49
CA GLN A 207 -16.88 -9.75 6.68
C GLN A 207 -16.75 -11.13 7.37
N SER A 208 -17.22 -12.18 6.69
CA SER A 208 -17.25 -13.59 7.12
C SER A 208 -16.01 -14.08 7.90
N LEU A 209 -14.81 -13.89 7.38
CA LEU A 209 -13.56 -14.35 8.00
C LEU A 209 -13.01 -13.37 9.06
N LEU A 210 -13.36 -12.08 8.97
CA LEU A 210 -12.75 -11.01 9.77
C LEU A 210 -13.66 -10.44 10.87
N ARG A 211 -14.85 -11.01 11.08
CA ARG A 211 -15.73 -10.57 12.15
C ARG A 211 -15.02 -10.63 13.50
N LEU A 212 -15.08 -9.51 14.23
CA LEU A 212 -14.53 -9.34 15.57
C LEU A 212 -15.68 -9.25 16.59
N ASP A 213 -15.45 -9.77 17.78
CA ASP A 213 -16.32 -9.60 18.93
C ASP A 213 -15.49 -9.32 20.19
N ASN A 214 -16.15 -8.96 21.29
CA ASN A 214 -15.48 -8.57 22.54
C ASN A 214 -14.84 -9.76 23.28
N THR A 215 -14.94 -10.98 22.75
CA THR A 215 -14.41 -12.21 23.35
C THR A 215 -13.25 -12.81 22.57
N ILE A 216 -12.81 -12.15 21.49
CA ILE A 216 -11.71 -12.63 20.66
C ILE A 216 -10.40 -12.71 21.46
N ASP A 217 -9.69 -13.83 21.33
CA ASP A 217 -8.36 -14.02 21.92
C ASP A 217 -7.24 -13.53 20.98
N ASN A 218 -6.02 -13.45 21.52
CA ASN A 218 -4.87 -12.97 20.76
C ASN A 218 -4.54 -13.87 19.56
N SER A 219 -4.66 -15.20 19.69
CA SER A 219 -4.36 -16.14 18.60
C SER A 219 -5.29 -15.92 17.40
N ASN A 220 -6.59 -15.75 17.64
CA ASN A 220 -7.57 -15.42 16.61
C ASN A 220 -7.35 -14.01 16.04
N LEU A 221 -6.92 -13.05 16.86
CA LEU A 221 -6.60 -11.69 16.38
C LEU A 221 -5.39 -11.71 15.42
N TYR A 222 -4.34 -12.46 15.75
CA TYR A 222 -3.18 -12.66 14.88
C TYR A 222 -3.53 -13.35 13.56
N LEU A 223 -4.36 -14.40 13.60
CA LEU A 223 -4.83 -15.05 12.39
C LEU A 223 -5.66 -14.09 11.52
N LYS A 224 -6.59 -13.34 12.12
CA LYS A 224 -7.43 -12.38 11.39
C LYS A 224 -6.62 -11.22 10.82
N SER A 225 -5.54 -10.76 11.47
CA SER A 225 -4.67 -9.75 10.88
C SER A 225 -4.01 -10.25 9.60
N VAL A 226 -3.55 -11.50 9.58
CA VAL A 226 -2.99 -12.15 8.40
C VAL A 226 -4.03 -12.27 7.29
N ILE A 227 -5.24 -12.76 7.59
CA ILE A 227 -6.34 -12.86 6.62
C ILE A 227 -6.67 -11.47 6.03
N ALA A 228 -6.72 -10.43 6.88
CA ALA A 228 -6.99 -9.07 6.44
C ALA A 228 -5.92 -8.55 5.48
N HIS A 229 -4.64 -8.80 5.78
CA HIS A 229 -3.54 -8.42 4.89
C HIS A 229 -3.63 -9.17 3.55
N ILE A 230 -3.88 -10.48 3.56
CA ILE A 230 -4.06 -11.28 2.32
C ILE A 230 -5.16 -10.69 1.45
N ILE A 231 -6.34 -10.47 2.03
CA ILE A 231 -7.51 -9.93 1.33
C ILE A 231 -7.20 -8.56 0.77
N ALA A 232 -6.66 -7.66 1.59
CA ALA A 232 -6.43 -6.29 1.17
C ALA A 232 -5.37 -6.17 0.07
N MET A 233 -4.25 -6.90 0.20
CA MET A 233 -3.20 -6.94 -0.82
C MET A 233 -3.78 -7.32 -2.17
N HIS A 234 -4.54 -8.42 -2.23
CA HIS A 234 -5.08 -8.93 -3.49
C HIS A 234 -6.25 -8.08 -4.01
N ALA A 235 -7.02 -7.44 -3.13
CA ALA A 235 -8.04 -6.48 -3.52
C ALA A 235 -7.46 -5.20 -4.15
N SER A 236 -6.23 -4.82 -3.75
CA SER A 236 -5.53 -3.60 -4.19
C SER A 236 -4.76 -3.75 -5.50
N ILE A 237 -4.61 -4.96 -6.04
CA ILE A 237 -3.90 -5.20 -7.30
C ILE A 237 -4.88 -5.59 -8.43
N PRO A 238 -4.56 -5.35 -9.71
CA PRO A 238 -5.42 -5.71 -10.83
C PRO A 238 -5.77 -7.21 -10.85
N PRO A 239 -6.96 -7.61 -11.31
CA PRO A 239 -7.36 -9.02 -11.34
C PRO A 239 -6.38 -9.95 -12.03
N ASP A 240 -5.73 -9.48 -13.09
CA ASP A 240 -4.88 -10.30 -13.95
C ASP A 240 -3.38 -10.17 -13.59
N SER A 241 -3.03 -9.56 -12.45
CA SER A 241 -1.64 -9.35 -12.05
C SER A 241 -0.99 -10.61 -11.46
N THR A 242 -1.75 -11.42 -10.73
CA THR A 242 -1.31 -12.71 -10.18
C THR A 242 -2.47 -13.69 -10.18
N PRO A 243 -2.22 -15.02 -10.18
CA PRO A 243 -3.30 -16.00 -10.10
C PRO A 243 -4.17 -15.86 -8.83
N LEU A 244 -3.55 -15.49 -7.70
CA LEU A 244 -4.24 -15.22 -6.44
C LEU A 244 -5.13 -13.97 -6.52
N ALA A 245 -4.72 -12.94 -7.25
CA ALA A 245 -5.58 -11.78 -7.52
C ALA A 245 -6.80 -12.20 -8.35
N THR A 246 -6.62 -13.10 -9.33
CA THR A 246 -7.73 -13.65 -10.11
C THR A 246 -8.71 -14.39 -9.23
N TYR A 247 -8.23 -15.18 -8.25
CA TYR A 247 -9.10 -15.90 -7.30
C TYR A 247 -9.97 -14.93 -6.49
N PHE A 248 -9.42 -13.78 -6.08
CA PHE A 248 -10.17 -12.77 -5.37
C PHE A 248 -11.20 -12.04 -6.24
N HIS A 249 -10.80 -11.57 -7.43
CA HIS A 249 -11.63 -10.69 -8.25
C HIS A 249 -12.58 -11.41 -9.20
N LYS A 250 -12.22 -12.61 -9.67
CA LYS A 250 -12.86 -13.32 -10.80
C LYS A 250 -12.99 -14.83 -10.54
N ILE A 251 -13.40 -15.23 -9.33
CA ILE A 251 -13.44 -16.64 -8.92
C ILE A 251 -14.25 -17.55 -9.87
N GLU A 252 -15.31 -17.03 -10.49
CA GLU A 252 -16.12 -17.76 -11.47
C GLU A 252 -15.34 -18.12 -12.74
N ALA A 253 -14.40 -17.26 -13.16
CA ALA A 253 -13.55 -17.51 -14.31
C ALA A 253 -12.47 -18.58 -14.02
N CYS A 254 -12.19 -18.85 -12.75
CA CYS A 254 -11.20 -19.83 -12.32
C CYS A 254 -11.68 -21.28 -12.42
N GLN A 255 -12.96 -21.51 -12.74
CA GLN A 255 -13.54 -22.85 -12.84
C GLN A 255 -12.80 -23.76 -13.84
N ASN A 256 -12.20 -23.20 -14.89
CA ASN A 256 -11.47 -23.97 -15.90
C ASN A 256 -9.95 -23.90 -15.73
N MET A 257 -9.47 -23.41 -14.58
CA MET A 257 -8.05 -23.33 -14.22
C MET A 257 -7.68 -24.46 -13.25
N PHE A 258 -6.44 -24.91 -13.27
CA PHE A 258 -5.88 -25.74 -12.20
C PHE A 258 -5.67 -24.87 -10.96
N ILE A 259 -6.35 -25.21 -9.87
CA ILE A 259 -6.31 -24.40 -8.65
C ILE A 259 -5.09 -24.78 -7.82
N LEU A 260 -4.41 -23.76 -7.28
CA LEU A 260 -3.26 -23.93 -6.40
C LEU A 260 -3.64 -24.77 -5.18
N THR A 261 -2.71 -25.60 -4.72
CA THR A 261 -2.81 -26.42 -3.50
C THR A 261 -3.94 -27.45 -3.45
N THR A 262 -4.87 -27.49 -4.41
CA THR A 262 -5.86 -28.57 -4.44
C THR A 262 -5.17 -29.91 -4.69
N VAL A 263 -5.66 -30.96 -4.05
CA VAL A 263 -5.20 -32.34 -4.28
C VAL A 263 -5.30 -32.69 -5.77
N SER A 264 -4.29 -33.39 -6.29
CA SER A 264 -4.38 -34.02 -7.62
C SER A 264 -5.24 -35.27 -7.52
N ASP A 265 -5.97 -35.62 -8.57
CA ASP A 265 -6.79 -36.84 -8.62
C ASP A 265 -5.97 -38.11 -8.29
N ILE A 266 -4.65 -38.11 -8.55
CA ILE A 266 -3.75 -39.23 -8.21
C ILE A 266 -3.63 -39.46 -6.69
N GLU A 267 -3.71 -38.42 -5.86
CA GLU A 267 -3.66 -38.50 -4.39
C GLU A 267 -5.06 -38.71 -3.76
N SER A 268 -6.12 -38.21 -4.42
CA SER A 268 -7.52 -38.42 -4.04
C SER A 268 -8.00 -39.88 -4.22
N LEU A 269 -7.33 -40.62 -5.12
CA LEU A 269 -7.70 -41.98 -5.55
C LEU A 269 -7.51 -43.10 -4.52
N ILE A 270 -7.15 -42.83 -3.26
CA ILE A 270 -7.28 -43.83 -2.19
C ILE A 270 -8.77 -44.09 -1.85
N LEU A 271 -9.75 -43.28 -2.33
CA LEU A 271 -11.16 -43.48 -1.95
C LEU A 271 -12.19 -43.81 -3.06
N SER A 272 -11.92 -43.66 -4.35
CA SER A 272 -12.87 -44.20 -5.36
C SER A 272 -12.28 -44.24 -6.77
N ALA A 273 -12.11 -45.45 -7.29
CA ALA A 273 -11.68 -45.72 -8.65
C ALA A 273 -12.56 -45.01 -9.72
N VAL A 274 -11.89 -44.59 -10.80
CA VAL A 274 -12.41 -44.04 -12.07
C VAL A 274 -12.54 -42.51 -12.12
N ILE A 275 -11.41 -41.82 -12.32
CA ILE A 275 -11.10 -40.90 -13.45
C ILE A 275 -9.59 -40.62 -13.38
N THR A 276 -8.84 -40.97 -14.42
CA THR A 276 -7.39 -40.80 -14.50
C THR A 276 -7.02 -39.46 -15.12
N GLY A 277 -6.66 -38.47 -14.30
CA GLY A 277 -6.02 -37.22 -14.73
C GLY A 277 -6.50 -36.01 -13.93
N ASP A 278 -5.55 -35.16 -13.50
CA ASP A 278 -5.78 -33.89 -12.79
C ASP A 278 -6.84 -33.05 -13.50
N GLN A 279 -7.87 -32.62 -12.77
CA GLN A 279 -8.98 -31.85 -13.33
C GLN A 279 -8.90 -30.34 -13.04
N PRO A 280 -9.34 -29.49 -14.00
CA PRO A 280 -9.49 -28.07 -13.74
C PRO A 280 -10.71 -27.79 -12.85
N GLY A 281 -10.58 -26.72 -12.05
CA GLY A 281 -11.52 -26.30 -11.03
C GLY A 281 -11.06 -26.68 -9.63
N TYR A 282 -11.80 -26.23 -8.63
CA TYR A 282 -11.50 -26.57 -7.24
C TYR A 282 -11.85 -28.04 -6.97
N ILE A 283 -10.89 -28.81 -6.48
CA ILE A 283 -11.06 -30.19 -6.03
C ILE A 283 -11.25 -30.16 -4.52
N GLY A 284 -12.39 -30.68 -4.05
CA GLY A 284 -12.73 -30.70 -2.63
C GLY A 284 -11.83 -31.62 -1.82
N GLU A 285 -11.49 -31.19 -0.61
CA GLU A 285 -10.74 -31.99 0.34
C GLU A 285 -11.35 -31.88 1.74
N GLN A 286 -11.01 -32.83 2.61
CA GLN A 286 -11.35 -32.77 4.02
C GLN A 286 -10.23 -32.07 4.78
N VAL A 287 -10.54 -31.46 5.92
CA VAL A 287 -9.50 -30.89 6.79
C VAL A 287 -8.51 -31.98 7.21
N ASN A 288 -7.22 -31.71 7.04
CA ASN A 288 -6.15 -32.66 7.34
C ASN A 288 -5.22 -32.07 8.41
N ASN A 289 -5.10 -32.76 9.55
CA ASN A 289 -4.28 -32.33 10.70
C ASN A 289 -2.86 -32.90 10.68
N ALA A 290 -2.49 -33.72 9.69
CA ALA A 290 -1.17 -34.34 9.63
C ALA A 290 -0.09 -33.31 9.25
N VAL A 291 1.01 -33.32 10.01
CA VAL A 291 2.13 -32.37 9.87
C VAL A 291 2.97 -32.60 8.62
N ASP A 292 2.93 -33.82 8.07
CA ASP A 292 3.64 -34.25 6.87
C ASP A 292 2.77 -34.19 5.61
N HIS A 293 1.49 -33.85 5.73
CA HIS A 293 0.61 -33.74 4.58
C HIS A 293 0.99 -32.55 3.70
N SER A 294 1.14 -32.85 2.41
CA SER A 294 1.30 -31.89 1.33
C SER A 294 0.74 -32.48 0.03
N VAL A 295 0.80 -31.70 -1.03
CA VAL A 295 0.42 -32.11 -2.38
C VAL A 295 1.62 -32.01 -3.31
N ARG A 296 1.74 -32.96 -4.25
CA ARG A 296 2.79 -32.96 -5.29
C ARG A 296 4.20 -32.83 -4.67
N SER A 297 5.02 -31.95 -5.23
CA SER A 297 6.40 -31.69 -4.83
C SER A 297 6.53 -30.58 -3.76
N MET A 298 5.43 -30.05 -3.23
CA MET A 298 5.49 -28.99 -2.21
C MET A 298 5.91 -29.55 -0.85
N PRO A 299 6.85 -28.89 -0.15
CA PRO A 299 7.08 -29.15 1.27
C PRO A 299 5.80 -28.86 2.09
N PRO A 300 5.54 -29.59 3.20
CA PRO A 300 4.34 -29.37 4.03
C PRO A 300 4.14 -27.92 4.47
N SER A 301 5.20 -27.23 4.92
CA SER A 301 5.11 -25.81 5.30
C SER A 301 4.68 -24.91 4.13
N SER A 302 5.23 -25.11 2.94
CA SER A 302 4.86 -24.35 1.75
C SER A 302 3.43 -24.60 1.31
N TYR A 303 3.00 -25.86 1.33
CA TYR A 303 1.61 -26.24 1.04
C TYR A 303 0.66 -25.52 2.00
N ARG A 304 0.87 -25.65 3.32
CA ARG A 304 -0.01 -25.05 4.33
C ARG A 304 -0.08 -23.53 4.23
N ILE A 305 1.05 -22.86 3.97
CA ILE A 305 1.08 -21.40 3.77
C ILE A 305 0.25 -21.00 2.55
N LEU A 306 0.47 -21.64 1.40
CA LEU A 306 -0.24 -21.29 0.16
C LEU A 306 -1.73 -21.66 0.25
N HIS A 307 -2.05 -22.80 0.85
CA HIS A 307 -3.41 -23.30 1.02
C HIS A 307 -4.23 -22.36 1.92
N LEU A 308 -3.64 -21.85 3.00
CA LEU A 308 -4.25 -20.81 3.84
C LEU A 308 -4.54 -19.54 3.03
N ILE A 309 -3.60 -19.08 2.19
CA ILE A 309 -3.82 -17.90 1.33
C ILE A 309 -4.96 -18.15 0.34
N VAL A 310 -4.98 -19.31 -0.33
CA VAL A 310 -6.05 -19.69 -1.26
C VAL A 310 -7.42 -19.68 -0.57
N HIS A 311 -7.55 -20.32 0.59
CA HIS A 311 -8.81 -20.35 1.34
C HIS A 311 -9.22 -19.00 1.92
N ALA A 312 -8.27 -18.15 2.32
CA ALA A 312 -8.58 -16.78 2.74
C ALA A 312 -9.19 -15.96 1.59
N LEU A 313 -8.67 -16.12 0.36
CA LEU A 313 -9.19 -15.42 -0.81
C LEU A 313 -10.56 -15.96 -1.25
N ILE A 314 -10.75 -17.28 -1.28
CA ILE A 314 -12.05 -17.90 -1.58
C ILE A 314 -13.09 -17.47 -0.52
N GLY A 315 -12.76 -17.65 0.77
CA GLY A 315 -13.66 -17.34 1.87
C GLY A 315 -13.97 -15.84 2.03
N SER A 316 -13.12 -14.95 1.50
CA SER A 316 -13.41 -13.50 1.44
C SER A 316 -14.72 -13.19 0.68
N SER A 317 -15.08 -14.08 -0.25
CA SER A 317 -16.27 -14.02 -1.09
C SER A 317 -17.35 -15.03 -0.68
N ALA A 318 -17.40 -15.46 0.59
CA ALA A 318 -18.34 -16.47 1.08
C ALA A 318 -19.82 -16.12 0.90
N HIS A 319 -20.16 -14.84 0.86
CA HIS A 319 -21.50 -14.33 0.58
C HIS A 319 -21.97 -14.54 -0.87
N SER A 320 -21.08 -14.93 -1.79
CA SER A 320 -21.39 -15.07 -3.21
C SER A 320 -21.77 -16.51 -3.57
N GLN A 321 -22.92 -16.67 -4.22
CA GLN A 321 -23.34 -17.97 -4.75
C GLN A 321 -22.35 -18.51 -5.79
N ALA A 322 -21.67 -17.63 -6.53
CA ALA A 322 -20.64 -18.04 -7.49
C ALA A 322 -19.46 -18.75 -6.81
N THR A 323 -19.07 -18.30 -5.61
CA THR A 323 -18.03 -18.94 -4.80
C THR A 323 -18.46 -20.30 -4.29
N LEU A 324 -19.71 -20.43 -3.82
CA LEU A 324 -20.24 -21.73 -3.40
C LEU A 324 -20.27 -22.72 -4.58
N ASN A 325 -20.70 -22.27 -5.76
CA ASN A 325 -20.69 -23.09 -6.97
C ASN A 325 -19.27 -23.48 -7.39
N PHE A 326 -18.30 -22.58 -7.24
CA PHE A 326 -16.88 -22.85 -7.50
C PHE A 326 -16.35 -23.97 -6.59
N LEU A 327 -16.58 -23.89 -5.28
CA LEU A 327 -16.19 -24.95 -4.33
C LEU A 327 -16.89 -26.28 -4.64
N ARG A 328 -18.19 -26.23 -4.97
CA ARG A 328 -19.00 -27.43 -5.19
C ARG A 328 -18.74 -28.15 -6.51
N ARG A 329 -17.94 -27.58 -7.41
CA ARG A 329 -17.64 -28.17 -8.73
C ARG A 329 -17.25 -29.64 -8.63
N HIS A 330 -16.34 -29.95 -7.71
CA HIS A 330 -15.91 -31.31 -7.38
C HIS A 330 -16.00 -31.61 -5.88
N ASN A 331 -16.80 -30.84 -5.13
CA ASN A 331 -17.02 -31.04 -3.70
C ASN A 331 -18.51 -30.98 -3.34
N GLN A 332 -19.19 -32.12 -3.40
CA GLN A 332 -20.63 -32.16 -3.10
C GLN A 332 -20.95 -31.84 -1.62
N THR A 333 -19.97 -31.94 -0.72
CA THR A 333 -20.14 -31.74 0.72
C THR A 333 -19.96 -30.30 1.19
N ALA A 334 -19.35 -29.43 0.38
CA ALA A 334 -19.22 -28.01 0.68
C ALA A 334 -20.58 -27.31 0.56
N ASN A 335 -21.26 -27.11 1.69
CA ASN A 335 -22.57 -26.44 1.74
C ASN A 335 -22.50 -25.00 2.26
N ASP A 336 -21.43 -24.67 3.00
CA ASP A 336 -21.18 -23.36 3.57
C ASP A 336 -19.74 -22.96 3.27
N THR A 337 -19.58 -21.93 2.42
CA THR A 337 -18.27 -21.43 2.00
C THR A 337 -17.45 -20.87 3.16
N GLU A 338 -18.10 -20.16 4.09
CA GLU A 338 -17.44 -19.52 5.23
C GLU A 338 -16.91 -20.59 6.18
N GLN A 339 -17.78 -21.52 6.58
CA GLN A 339 -17.40 -22.60 7.48
C GLN A 339 -16.32 -23.49 6.87
N TYR A 340 -16.44 -23.84 5.59
CA TYR A 340 -15.48 -24.68 4.89
C TYR A 340 -14.10 -24.00 4.84
N CYS A 341 -14.01 -22.76 4.35
CA CYS A 341 -12.72 -22.06 4.26
C CYS A 341 -12.11 -21.80 5.65
N LEU A 342 -12.90 -21.42 6.64
CA LEU A 342 -12.41 -21.14 7.98
C LEU A 342 -11.85 -22.40 8.65
N ALA A 343 -12.49 -23.56 8.44
CA ALA A 343 -12.01 -24.84 8.96
C ALA A 343 -10.63 -25.21 8.39
N HIS A 344 -10.42 -25.03 7.08
CA HIS A 344 -9.11 -25.24 6.45
C HIS A 344 -8.07 -24.23 6.98
N ILE A 345 -8.39 -22.94 7.01
CA ILE A 345 -7.49 -21.88 7.50
C ILE A 345 -7.02 -22.15 8.94
N ILE A 346 -7.95 -22.48 9.86
CA ILE A 346 -7.62 -22.77 11.26
C ILE A 346 -6.74 -24.02 11.37
N THR A 347 -7.03 -25.04 10.56
CA THR A 347 -6.25 -26.28 10.51
C THR A 347 -4.83 -25.99 10.04
N ASP A 348 -4.67 -25.28 8.92
CA ASP A 348 -3.35 -24.94 8.36
C ASP A 348 -2.54 -24.08 9.32
N TRP A 349 -3.17 -23.08 9.96
CA TRP A 349 -2.54 -22.26 10.98
C TRP A 349 -2.02 -23.11 12.16
N THR A 350 -2.86 -24.03 12.64
CA THR A 350 -2.52 -24.91 13.77
C THR A 350 -1.37 -25.85 13.42
N VAL A 351 -1.43 -26.49 12.25
CA VAL A 351 -0.40 -27.41 11.76
C VAL A 351 0.90 -26.67 11.46
N LEU A 352 0.85 -25.44 10.91
CA LEU A 352 2.04 -24.62 10.65
C LEU A 352 2.80 -24.28 11.93
N ARG A 353 2.11 -23.97 13.02
CA ARG A 353 2.78 -23.74 14.31
C ARG A 353 3.53 -24.98 14.79
N GLN A 354 3.01 -26.18 14.51
CA GLN A 354 3.68 -27.44 14.85
C GLN A 354 4.89 -27.70 13.93
N ILE A 355 4.74 -27.48 12.62
CA ILE A 355 5.82 -27.68 11.64
C ILE A 355 6.99 -26.72 11.90
N LEU A 356 6.68 -25.46 12.22
CA LEU A 356 7.66 -24.38 12.38
C LEU A 356 8.10 -24.14 13.83
N ASP A 357 7.51 -24.85 14.78
CA ASP A 357 7.75 -24.72 16.23
C ASP A 357 7.75 -23.26 16.70
N CYS A 358 6.64 -22.55 16.46
CA CYS A 358 6.55 -21.12 16.73
C CYS A 358 5.20 -20.68 17.34
N SER A 359 5.19 -19.52 18.00
CA SER A 359 3.98 -18.90 18.56
C SER A 359 3.07 -18.33 17.47
N ASP A 360 1.79 -18.09 17.80
CA ASP A 360 0.85 -17.41 16.89
C ASP A 360 1.36 -16.05 16.42
N GLU A 361 1.98 -15.28 17.32
CA GLU A 361 2.54 -13.97 17.00
C GLU A 361 3.71 -14.09 16.00
N ASN A 362 4.63 -15.01 16.23
CA ASN A 362 5.76 -15.23 15.33
C ASN A 362 5.30 -15.75 13.97
N LEU A 363 4.28 -16.61 13.94
CA LEU A 363 3.67 -17.07 12.70
C LEU A 363 3.00 -15.91 11.94
N ALA A 364 2.28 -15.03 12.63
CA ALA A 364 1.67 -13.84 12.03
C ALA A 364 2.70 -12.90 11.41
N LEU A 365 3.79 -12.63 12.13
CA LEU A 365 4.89 -11.80 11.64
C LEU A 365 5.59 -12.42 10.44
N LEU A 366 5.76 -13.76 10.43
CA LEU A 366 6.27 -14.48 9.26
C LEU A 366 5.35 -14.33 8.05
N PHE A 367 4.03 -14.48 8.22
CA PHE A 367 3.06 -14.27 7.14
C PHE A 367 3.07 -12.82 6.63
N HIS A 368 3.11 -11.83 7.52
CA HIS A 368 3.20 -10.42 7.12
C HIS A 368 4.49 -10.11 6.37
N SER A 369 5.62 -10.71 6.77
CA SER A 369 6.88 -10.63 6.03
C SER A 369 6.73 -11.26 4.63
N LEU A 370 6.13 -12.45 4.53
CA LEU A 370 5.88 -13.14 3.26
C LEU A 370 5.01 -12.31 2.30
N LEU A 371 3.91 -11.75 2.77
CA LEU A 371 3.03 -10.90 1.96
C LEU A 371 3.72 -9.62 1.49
N THR A 372 4.60 -9.07 2.32
CA THR A 372 5.45 -7.93 1.95
C THR A 372 6.40 -8.31 0.82
N THR A 373 7.06 -9.48 0.91
CA THR A 373 7.93 -9.98 -0.16
C THR A 373 7.15 -10.25 -1.45
N MET A 374 5.98 -10.87 -1.37
CA MET A 374 5.13 -11.10 -2.56
C MET A 374 4.73 -9.79 -3.26
N THR A 375 4.54 -8.71 -2.50
CA THR A 375 4.24 -7.38 -3.05
C THR A 375 5.47 -6.76 -3.72
N GLN A 376 6.67 -6.97 -3.16
CA GLN A 376 7.94 -6.44 -3.66
C GLN A 376 8.39 -7.11 -4.95
N THR A 377 8.26 -8.44 -5.00
CA THR A 377 8.80 -9.26 -6.09
C THR A 377 7.73 -10.20 -6.62
N PRO A 378 6.62 -9.68 -7.20
CA PRO A 378 5.49 -10.50 -7.61
C PRO A 378 5.89 -11.52 -8.68
N LEU A 379 5.44 -12.77 -8.52
CA LEU A 379 5.54 -13.79 -9.56
C LEU A 379 4.72 -13.39 -10.78
N PRO A 380 5.16 -13.77 -11.99
CA PRO A 380 4.44 -13.46 -13.21
C PRO A 380 3.01 -14.05 -13.19
N PRO A 381 2.05 -13.41 -13.88
CA PRO A 381 0.71 -13.93 -14.00
C PRO A 381 0.73 -15.27 -14.74
N SER A 382 -0.13 -16.20 -14.31
CA SER A 382 -0.35 -17.48 -14.98
C SER A 382 -1.84 -17.82 -14.94
N ASN A 383 -2.33 -18.43 -16.02
CA ASN A 383 -3.73 -18.85 -16.14
C ASN A 383 -3.93 -20.32 -15.78
N PHE A 384 -2.88 -21.03 -15.34
CA PHE A 384 -2.90 -22.43 -14.94
C PHE A 384 -3.81 -23.29 -15.84
N ARG A 385 -3.53 -23.28 -17.14
CA ARG A 385 -4.27 -24.07 -18.14
C ARG A 385 -3.81 -25.52 -18.18
N THR A 386 -2.63 -25.80 -17.61
CA THR A 386 -2.10 -27.15 -17.48
C THR A 386 -1.64 -27.43 -16.05
N PRO A 387 -1.62 -28.70 -15.60
CA PRO A 387 -1.07 -29.08 -14.30
C PRO A 387 0.39 -28.62 -14.10
N ALA A 388 1.19 -28.68 -15.17
CA ALA A 388 2.60 -28.32 -15.16
C ALA A 388 2.81 -26.81 -14.91
N GLU A 389 1.97 -25.94 -15.47
CA GLU A 389 2.01 -24.50 -15.20
C GLU A 389 1.70 -24.19 -13.73
N ARG A 390 0.77 -24.93 -13.11
CA ARG A 390 0.45 -24.80 -11.68
C ARG A 390 1.64 -25.25 -10.83
N GLU A 391 2.19 -26.43 -11.10
CA GLU A 391 3.29 -27.00 -10.32
C GLU A 391 4.58 -26.18 -10.42
N ASP A 392 4.90 -25.64 -11.61
CA ASP A 392 6.02 -24.71 -11.78
C ASP A 392 5.83 -23.45 -10.93
N TRP A 393 4.62 -22.89 -10.92
CA TRP A 393 4.33 -21.72 -10.09
C TRP A 393 4.42 -22.02 -8.59
N GLU A 394 3.91 -23.17 -8.14
CA GLU A 394 4.03 -23.63 -6.73
C GLU A 394 5.49 -23.84 -6.31
N THR A 395 6.31 -24.34 -7.24
CA THR A 395 7.77 -24.47 -7.06
C THR A 395 8.42 -23.11 -6.93
N GLN A 396 8.07 -22.15 -7.78
CA GLN A 396 8.56 -20.77 -7.70
C GLN A 396 8.10 -20.07 -6.42
N PHE A 397 6.85 -20.25 -6.00
CA PHE A 397 6.31 -19.71 -4.75
C PHE A 397 7.09 -20.24 -3.54
N THR A 398 7.31 -21.56 -3.50
CA THR A 398 8.10 -22.21 -2.46
C THR A 398 9.52 -21.65 -2.41
N ARG A 399 10.22 -21.64 -3.55
CA ARG A 399 11.63 -21.23 -3.63
C ARG A 399 11.84 -19.75 -3.33
N ASN A 400 10.98 -18.89 -3.87
CA ASN A 400 11.21 -17.45 -3.87
C ASN A 400 10.64 -16.76 -2.63
N TYR A 401 9.58 -17.31 -2.01
CA TYR A 401 8.91 -16.66 -0.88
C TYR A 401 8.99 -17.48 0.41
N VAL A 402 8.68 -18.77 0.37
CA VAL A 402 8.55 -19.56 1.60
C VAL A 402 9.91 -19.97 2.15
N SER A 403 10.72 -20.69 1.37
CA SER A 403 11.98 -21.28 1.82
C SER A 403 12.95 -20.28 2.46
N PRO A 404 13.13 -19.04 1.93
CA PRO A 404 14.01 -18.06 2.57
C PRO A 404 13.53 -17.64 3.97
N LEU A 405 12.21 -17.54 4.16
CA LEU A 405 11.60 -17.03 5.40
C LEU A 405 11.46 -18.09 6.49
N ILE A 406 11.23 -19.36 6.11
CA ILE A 406 11.10 -20.44 7.10
C ILE A 406 12.45 -21.03 7.52
N ARG A 407 13.55 -20.73 6.80
CA ARG A 407 14.90 -21.20 7.14
C ARG A 407 15.30 -20.84 8.57
N SER A 408 14.89 -19.65 9.03
CA SER A 408 15.04 -19.19 10.40
C SER A 408 13.88 -18.26 10.74
N VAL A 409 12.81 -18.82 11.32
CA VAL A 409 11.62 -18.06 11.73
C VAL A 409 12.03 -16.91 12.67
N THR A 410 12.93 -17.18 13.62
CA THR A 410 13.43 -16.17 14.58
C THR A 410 14.11 -15.00 13.87
N GLU A 411 14.96 -15.27 12.88
CA GLU A 411 15.66 -14.23 12.10
C GLU A 411 14.64 -13.39 11.31
N THR A 412 13.75 -14.04 10.57
CA THR A 412 12.69 -13.36 9.80
C THR A 412 11.82 -12.47 10.67
N VAL A 413 11.35 -12.98 11.80
CA VAL A 413 10.49 -12.23 12.73
C VAL A 413 11.24 -11.04 13.35
N THR A 414 12.50 -11.21 13.74
CA THR A 414 13.32 -10.14 14.32
C THR A 414 13.59 -9.03 13.31
N ASN A 415 13.92 -9.40 12.07
CA ASN A 415 14.15 -8.44 10.99
C ASN A 415 12.86 -7.67 10.67
N PHE A 416 11.73 -8.36 10.61
CA PHE A 416 10.44 -7.73 10.34
C PHE A 416 10.01 -6.79 11.46
N ARG A 417 10.17 -7.18 12.74
CA ARG A 417 9.92 -6.28 13.88
C ARG A 417 10.80 -5.04 13.86
N THR A 418 12.10 -5.20 13.64
CA THR A 418 13.04 -4.06 13.51
C THR A 418 12.59 -3.10 12.41
N ALA A 419 12.13 -3.62 11.27
CA ALA A 419 11.60 -2.79 10.18
C ALA A 419 10.32 -2.05 10.59
N LEU A 420 9.42 -2.68 11.37
CA LEU A 420 8.22 -2.03 11.92
C LEU A 420 8.56 -0.96 12.95
N ASP A 421 9.52 -1.19 13.84
CA ASP A 421 9.93 -0.25 14.88
C ASP A 421 10.59 0.99 14.28
N ALA A 422 11.54 0.79 13.37
CA ALA A 422 12.10 1.87 12.56
C ALA A 422 11.00 2.61 11.79
N ALA A 423 9.92 1.90 11.43
CA ALA A 423 8.79 2.51 10.77
C ALA A 423 7.90 3.38 11.66
N ALA A 424 7.80 3.07 12.94
CA ALA A 424 7.01 3.79 13.92
C ALA A 424 7.76 5.01 14.50
N GLU A 425 9.06 4.89 14.76
CA GLU A 425 9.88 5.98 15.31
C GLU A 425 9.96 7.21 14.40
N GLY A 426 9.83 7.03 13.08
CA GLY A 426 9.73 8.13 12.11
C GLY A 426 8.47 9.01 12.24
N GLN A 427 7.51 8.66 13.11
CA GLN A 427 6.24 9.37 13.32
C GLN A 427 6.16 10.12 14.66
N GLY A 428 7.21 10.08 15.49
CA GLY A 428 7.23 10.71 16.81
C GLY A 428 7.53 12.23 16.78
N ASN A 429 6.56 13.00 17.28
CA ASN A 429 6.64 14.40 17.74
C ASN A 429 6.66 15.55 16.71
N ASN A 430 5.54 16.27 16.74
CA ASN A 430 5.27 17.63 16.25
C ASN A 430 6.49 18.58 16.26
N ALA A 431 7.18 18.67 15.12
CA ALA A 431 7.80 19.88 14.58
C ALA A 431 8.38 19.64 13.18
N ASN A 432 8.75 18.39 12.86
CA ASN A 432 9.54 18.07 11.67
C ASN A 432 8.99 16.91 10.83
N ILE A 433 7.67 16.67 10.79
CA ILE A 433 7.07 15.55 10.03
C ILE A 433 7.50 15.56 8.54
N ILE A 434 7.64 16.73 7.92
CA ILE A 434 8.09 16.83 6.53
C ILE A 434 9.61 16.64 6.41
N GLU A 435 10.38 17.05 7.42
CA GLU A 435 11.84 16.86 7.42
C GLU A 435 12.20 15.42 7.76
N SER A 436 11.40 14.71 8.57
CA SER A 436 11.50 13.26 8.79
C SER A 436 10.97 12.46 7.60
N GLU A 437 9.93 12.91 6.90
CA GLU A 437 9.49 12.33 5.62
C GLU A 437 10.53 12.57 4.50
N ILE A 438 11.23 13.71 4.51
CA ILE A 438 12.32 14.04 3.55
C ILE A 438 13.63 13.34 3.95
N ASP A 439 13.95 13.19 5.24
CA ASP A 439 15.13 12.46 5.71
C ASP A 439 14.94 10.94 5.58
N GLN A 440 13.71 10.43 5.71
CA GLN A 440 13.31 9.10 5.22
C GLN A 440 13.53 8.96 3.72
N THR A 441 13.54 10.07 2.96
CA THR A 441 13.86 10.05 1.52
C THR A 441 15.34 10.21 1.17
N ARG A 442 16.23 10.50 2.14
CA ARG A 442 17.68 10.57 1.90
C ARG A 442 18.36 9.21 1.92
N ALA A 443 17.78 8.22 2.60
CA ALA A 443 18.23 6.84 2.62
C ALA A 443 17.20 5.92 1.94
N ILE A 444 16.82 6.23 0.69
CA ILE A 444 16.05 5.31 -0.16
C ILE A 444 17.01 4.64 -1.13
N ASP A 445 17.83 3.76 -0.58
CA ASP A 445 18.47 2.69 -1.33
C ASP A 445 17.52 1.48 -1.39
N ASP A 446 18.02 0.35 -1.90
CA ASP A 446 17.23 -0.88 -2.01
C ASP A 446 16.67 -1.35 -0.64
N GLU A 447 17.27 -0.94 0.49
CA GLU A 447 16.86 -1.26 1.86
C GLU A 447 15.56 -0.56 2.29
N TYR A 448 15.29 0.65 1.82
CA TYR A 448 14.01 1.34 2.09
C TYR A 448 12.84 0.73 1.32
N ARG A 449 13.08 0.30 0.07
CA ARG A 449 12.10 -0.47 -0.70
C ARG A 449 11.80 -1.82 -0.06
N LEU A 450 12.82 -2.41 0.58
CA LEU A 450 12.71 -3.64 1.38
C LEU A 450 11.94 -3.43 2.69
N SER A 451 12.05 -2.26 3.35
CA SER A 451 11.48 -2.02 4.69
C SER A 451 10.16 -1.23 4.72
N LYS A 452 9.74 -0.57 3.63
CA LYS A 452 8.56 0.32 3.61
C LYS A 452 7.78 0.28 2.28
N LEU A 453 6.88 -0.70 2.11
CA LEU A 453 5.85 -0.73 1.04
C LEU A 453 4.43 -0.48 1.63
N PRO A 454 3.42 -0.23 0.77
CA PRO A 454 2.47 0.86 0.94
C PRO A 454 1.63 0.73 2.20
N ARG A 455 1.70 1.74 3.07
CA ARG A 455 0.67 1.99 4.09
C ARG A 455 -0.62 2.41 3.39
N LEU A 456 -1.45 1.40 3.14
CA LEU A 456 -2.90 1.54 3.08
C LEU A 456 -3.52 0.48 3.98
N TRP A 457 -2.94 0.36 5.19
CA TRP A 457 -3.60 0.17 6.48
C TRP A 457 -2.81 0.98 7.50
#